data_AF-A0A3M6U3B8-F1
#
_entry.id   AF-A0A3M6U3B8-F1
#
_cell.length_a   1.000
_cell.length_b   1.000
_cell.length_c   1.000
_cell.angle_alpha   90.00
_cell.angle_beta   90.00
_cell.angle_gamma   90.00
#
_symmetry.space_group_name_H-M   'P 1'
#
loop_
_entity.id
_entity.type
_entity.pdbx_description
1 polymer ?
#
loop_
_entity_poly.entity_id
_entity_poly.type
_entity_poly.pdbx_seq_one_letter_code
_entity_poly.pdbx_strand_id
1 'polypeptide(L)'
;MGLLYCVFLSCFVSLARGLYGPQTDVVQLTANNFRSMVMDSDSIWLVEFFAPWCGHCKALAPEWIKAASALKGVVKVGAVDMDDQQNQQIGGQYGIRGFPTIKVFGANKNSPTDYNGARTAQSIIDSGLSAAKSMVNQRLSGGGRSGSGRGGGGGGGGGGGGKQGSKEDVVELTDANFEREVLNSKDLVLVEFFAPWCGHCQRLAPEWAKAASELKGKVKVCALDATVHTTTAGRYQIQGYPSIKVFAAGVKDSHSVENYEGGRTASDIVQFALDRLSESIEPPEVLEIVNSEVLKTNCEEKPICVISVLPHILDSGASGRNKYLDILKSMGEKYKKKLWGWIWTEAGAQAKLEDAVGLGGFGYPAMVAVNARKMKYAVLKGPFDNTGIDEFLRAVSVGRGATAPIKSAGLPTAEEIQPWDGKDGELPIEEDIDLSDVDLDEEEGVKKDEL
;
A
#
# COMPACT_ATOMS: atom_id res chain seq x y z
N MET A 1 0.34 89.22 3.41
CA MET A 1 0.14 88.40 2.19
C MET A 1 0.50 86.97 2.55
N GLY A 2 -0.47 86.06 2.42
CA GLY A 2 -0.51 84.77 3.12
C GLY A 2 0.50 83.71 2.65
N LEU A 3 0.96 82.92 3.61
CA LEU A 3 1.71 81.67 3.42
C LEU A 3 0.82 80.63 2.72
N LEU A 4 1.34 80.06 1.62
CA LEU A 4 0.72 78.94 0.92
C LEU A 4 1.30 77.64 1.48
N TYR A 5 0.47 76.86 2.15
CA TYR A 5 0.73 75.46 2.52
C TYR A 5 -0.08 74.53 1.60
N CYS A 6 0.33 73.25 1.56
CA CYS A 6 -0.49 72.06 1.19
C CYS A 6 -0.62 71.76 -0.32
N VAL A 7 -0.48 70.53 -0.85
CA VAL A 7 -0.35 69.15 -0.32
C VAL A 7 0.41 68.33 -1.38
N PHE A 8 1.46 67.58 -1.02
CA PHE A 8 1.95 66.48 -1.86
C PHE A 8 1.07 65.25 -1.61
N LEU A 9 0.17 64.96 -2.54
CA LEU A 9 -0.66 63.75 -2.52
C LEU A 9 0.23 62.55 -2.86
N SER A 10 0.79 61.91 -1.83
CA SER A 10 1.48 60.62 -1.98
C SER A 10 0.42 59.56 -2.33
N CYS A 11 0.31 59.27 -3.62
CA CYS A 11 -0.51 58.17 -4.12
C CYS A 11 0.21 56.86 -3.74
N PHE A 12 -0.14 56.29 -2.58
CA PHE A 12 0.23 54.91 -2.26
C PHE A 12 -0.49 54.00 -3.24
N VAL A 13 0.19 53.66 -4.34
CA VAL A 13 -0.20 52.55 -5.20
C VAL A 13 -0.06 51.28 -4.35
N SER A 14 -1.18 50.80 -3.81
CA SER A 14 -1.25 49.45 -3.26
C SER A 14 -1.03 48.49 -4.44
N LEU A 15 0.20 48.03 -4.61
CA LEU A 15 0.50 46.85 -5.42
C LEU A 15 -0.28 45.69 -4.81
N ALA A 16 -1.40 45.34 -5.43
CA ALA A 16 -2.15 44.14 -5.12
C ALA A 16 -1.22 42.95 -5.33
N ARG A 17 -0.63 42.44 -4.25
CA ARG A 17 0.12 41.20 -4.27
C ARG A 17 -0.89 40.08 -4.50
N GLY A 18 -0.90 39.51 -5.70
CA GLY A 18 -1.60 38.26 -5.97
C GLY A 18 -1.17 37.18 -4.96
N LEU A 19 -2.09 36.24 -4.66
CA LEU A 19 -1.89 35.17 -3.67
C LEU A 19 -0.61 34.34 -3.91
N TYR A 20 -0.21 34.23 -5.18
CA TYR A 20 0.99 33.50 -5.61
C TYR A 20 1.92 34.45 -6.35
N GLY A 21 3.14 34.62 -5.86
CA GLY A 21 4.16 35.47 -6.47
C GLY A 21 5.19 34.68 -7.28
N PRO A 22 6.04 35.36 -8.06
CA PRO A 22 7.12 34.74 -8.85
C PRO A 22 8.20 34.04 -8.02
N GLN A 23 8.15 34.20 -6.69
CA GLN A 23 9.06 33.54 -5.73
C GLN A 23 8.54 32.19 -5.24
N THR A 24 7.35 31.77 -5.67
CA THR A 24 6.74 30.48 -5.28
C THR A 24 6.87 29.46 -6.40
N ASP A 25 6.82 28.17 -6.06
CA ASP A 25 6.77 27.09 -7.05
C ASP A 25 5.37 26.92 -7.70
N VAL A 26 4.40 27.76 -7.32
CA VAL A 26 3.05 27.78 -7.93
C VAL A 26 3.11 28.53 -9.25
N VAL A 27 2.77 27.84 -10.34
CA VAL A 27 2.75 28.43 -11.67
C VAL A 27 1.49 29.29 -11.84
N GLN A 28 1.66 30.57 -12.17
CA GLN A 28 0.53 31.42 -12.55
C GLN A 28 0.02 31.04 -13.94
N LEU A 29 -1.22 30.59 -13.99
CA LEU A 29 -1.90 30.19 -15.21
C LEU A 29 -2.90 31.29 -15.61
N THR A 30 -2.88 31.66 -16.88
CA THR A 30 -3.70 32.70 -17.49
C THR A 30 -4.30 32.19 -18.79
N ALA A 31 -5.26 32.93 -19.35
CA ALA A 31 -5.88 32.59 -20.64
C ALA A 31 -4.87 32.37 -21.77
N ASN A 32 -3.72 33.06 -21.70
CA ASN A 32 -2.70 33.02 -22.74
C ASN A 32 -1.78 31.79 -22.64
N ASN A 33 -1.59 31.20 -21.45
CA ASN A 33 -0.65 30.10 -21.22
C ASN A 33 -1.32 28.79 -20.79
N PHE A 34 -2.59 28.81 -20.38
CA PHE A 34 -3.26 27.64 -19.81
C PHE A 34 -3.23 26.45 -20.77
N ARG A 35 -3.54 26.70 -22.05
CA ARG A 35 -3.55 25.65 -23.07
C ARG A 35 -2.17 25.02 -23.25
N SER A 36 -1.16 25.83 -23.53
CA SER A 36 0.20 25.32 -23.81
C SER A 36 0.85 24.69 -22.58
N MET A 37 0.60 25.22 -21.39
CA MET A 37 1.21 24.69 -20.16
C MET A 37 0.48 23.48 -19.59
N VAL A 38 -0.86 23.48 -19.61
CA VAL A 38 -1.68 22.43 -18.99
C VAL A 38 -2.15 21.43 -20.02
N MET A 39 -2.85 21.87 -21.07
CA MET A 39 -3.56 20.99 -22.00
C MET A 39 -2.62 20.26 -22.96
N ASP A 40 -1.58 20.93 -23.44
CA ASP A 40 -0.61 20.37 -24.38
C ASP A 40 0.57 19.67 -23.66
N SER A 41 0.51 19.56 -22.32
CA SER A 41 1.58 18.99 -21.50
C SER A 41 1.33 17.54 -21.12
N ASP A 42 2.40 16.73 -21.19
CA ASP A 42 2.43 15.35 -20.69
C ASP A 42 2.49 15.24 -19.16
N SER A 43 2.67 16.37 -18.46
CA SER A 43 2.74 16.41 -17.00
C SER A 43 1.36 16.33 -16.36
N ILE A 44 1.29 15.80 -15.13
CA ILE A 44 0.10 15.96 -14.29
C ILE A 44 0.07 17.40 -13.76
N TRP A 45 -1.12 18.00 -13.75
CA TRP A 45 -1.34 19.34 -13.22
C TRP A 45 -2.40 19.33 -12.13
N LEU A 46 -2.08 19.94 -10.99
CA LEU A 46 -3.04 20.40 -9.99
C LEU A 46 -3.26 21.89 -10.21
N VAL A 47 -4.51 22.29 -10.45
CA VAL A 47 -4.86 23.68 -10.76
C VAL A 47 -5.89 24.18 -9.76
N GLU A 48 -5.53 25.21 -9.01
CA GLU A 48 -6.47 25.96 -8.19
C GLU A 48 -7.10 27.10 -9.00
N PHE A 49 -8.41 27.19 -8.98
CA PHE A 49 -9.19 28.32 -9.45
C PHE A 49 -9.61 29.15 -8.23
N PHE A 50 -9.10 30.38 -8.13
CA PHE A 50 -9.21 31.20 -6.93
C PHE A 50 -9.64 32.63 -7.24
N ALA A 51 -9.95 33.42 -6.20
CA ALA A 51 -10.11 34.86 -6.29
C ALA A 51 -9.32 35.56 -5.16
N PRO A 52 -8.61 36.69 -5.40
CA PRO A 52 -7.75 37.35 -4.41
C PRO A 52 -8.48 37.83 -3.16
N TRP A 53 -9.76 38.16 -3.29
CA TRP A 53 -10.60 38.61 -2.18
C TRP A 53 -11.16 37.45 -1.33
N CYS A 54 -11.11 36.20 -1.81
CA CYS A 54 -11.71 35.06 -1.13
C CYS A 54 -10.91 34.60 0.10
N GLY A 55 -11.55 34.62 1.28
CA GLY A 55 -10.92 34.18 2.54
C GLY A 55 -10.48 32.72 2.53
N HIS A 56 -11.25 31.83 1.90
CA HIS A 56 -10.87 30.41 1.79
C HIS A 56 -9.66 30.19 0.87
N CYS A 57 -9.51 31.01 -0.18
CA CYS A 57 -8.31 31.00 -1.03
C CYS A 57 -7.08 31.48 -0.25
N LYS A 58 -7.23 32.55 0.54
CA LYS A 58 -6.15 33.04 1.43
C LYS A 58 -5.72 31.99 2.45
N ALA A 59 -6.66 31.22 3.00
CA ALA A 59 -6.37 30.13 3.93
C ALA A 59 -5.67 28.93 3.27
N LEU A 60 -6.01 28.63 2.01
CA LEU A 60 -5.41 27.54 1.24
C LEU A 60 -3.99 27.88 0.74
N ALA A 61 -3.72 29.14 0.39
CA ALA A 61 -2.46 29.56 -0.20
C ALA A 61 -1.17 29.04 0.47
N PRO A 62 -1.00 29.08 1.82
CA PRO A 62 0.20 28.52 2.44
C PRO A 62 0.34 27.01 2.23
N GLU A 63 -0.76 26.26 2.24
CA GLU A 63 -0.76 24.81 2.00
C GLU A 63 -0.54 24.50 0.51
N TRP A 64 -1.08 25.31 -0.39
CA TRP A 64 -0.89 25.22 -1.83
C TRP A 64 0.57 25.46 -2.23
N ILE A 65 1.21 26.47 -1.64
CA ILE A 65 2.64 26.78 -1.85
C ILE A 65 3.52 25.61 -1.35
N LYS A 66 3.25 25.09 -0.14
CA LYS A 66 3.97 23.91 0.38
C LYS A 66 3.84 22.70 -0.55
N ALA A 67 2.63 22.41 -1.01
CA ALA A 67 2.37 21.31 -1.94
C ALA A 67 3.12 21.50 -3.27
N ALA A 68 3.12 22.72 -3.82
CA ALA A 68 3.86 23.04 -5.04
C ALA A 68 5.37 22.80 -4.89
N SER A 69 5.96 23.22 -3.77
CA SER A 69 7.39 22.98 -3.50
C SER A 69 7.71 21.50 -3.29
N ALA A 70 6.86 20.76 -2.57
CA ALA A 70 7.07 19.34 -2.33
C ALA A 70 6.90 18.47 -3.58
N LEU A 71 5.97 18.85 -4.47
CA LEU A 71 5.68 18.12 -5.72
C LEU A 71 6.61 18.52 -6.88
N LYS A 72 7.54 19.45 -6.66
CA LYS A 72 8.42 20.00 -7.70
C LYS A 72 9.16 18.87 -8.44
N GLY A 73 8.96 18.84 -9.76
CA GLY A 73 9.56 17.83 -10.64
C GLY A 73 8.74 16.54 -10.80
N VAL A 74 7.70 16.33 -9.99
CA VAL A 74 6.81 15.16 -10.06
C VAL A 74 5.44 15.54 -10.61
N VAL A 75 4.82 16.57 -10.04
CA VAL A 75 3.51 17.10 -10.44
C VAL A 75 3.59 18.61 -10.53
N LYS A 76 2.99 19.20 -11.56
CA LYS A 76 2.93 20.65 -11.72
C LYS A 76 1.76 21.20 -10.91
N VAL A 77 2.00 22.29 -10.20
CA VAL A 77 0.97 22.96 -9.39
C VAL A 77 0.82 24.38 -9.92
N GLY A 78 -0.41 24.73 -10.31
CA GLY A 78 -0.74 26.02 -10.88
C GLY A 78 -1.95 26.66 -10.21
N ALA A 79 -2.10 27.96 -10.44
CA ALA A 79 -3.23 28.72 -9.94
C ALA A 79 -3.73 29.69 -11.02
N VAL A 80 -5.05 29.78 -11.15
CA VAL A 80 -5.76 30.69 -12.07
C VAL A 80 -6.54 31.69 -11.24
N ASP A 81 -6.24 32.97 -11.41
CA ASP A 81 -7.01 34.06 -10.83
C ASP A 81 -8.29 34.26 -11.65
N MET A 82 -9.43 33.94 -11.06
CA MET A 82 -10.76 34.02 -11.68
C MET A 82 -11.44 35.39 -11.50
N ASP A 83 -10.84 36.29 -10.73
CA ASP A 83 -11.26 37.69 -10.61
C ASP A 83 -10.80 38.50 -11.84
N ASP A 84 -9.73 38.06 -12.51
CA ASP A 84 -9.32 38.58 -13.82
C ASP A 84 -10.32 38.17 -14.92
N GLN A 85 -10.93 39.17 -15.56
CA GLN A 85 -11.89 38.98 -16.64
C GLN A 85 -11.35 38.13 -17.79
N GLN A 86 -10.04 38.20 -18.08
CA GLN A 86 -9.44 37.43 -19.17
C GLN A 86 -9.46 35.92 -18.90
N ASN A 87 -9.43 35.52 -17.62
CA ASN A 87 -9.38 34.12 -17.19
C ASN A 87 -10.77 33.49 -17.01
N GLN A 88 -11.85 34.30 -17.01
CA GLN A 88 -13.23 33.80 -16.82
C GLN A 88 -13.62 32.70 -17.81
N GLN A 89 -13.14 32.80 -19.05
CA GLN A 89 -13.35 31.77 -20.08
C GLN A 89 -12.78 30.39 -19.71
N ILE A 90 -11.68 30.35 -18.96
CA ILE A 90 -11.09 29.09 -18.47
C ILE A 90 -12.05 28.46 -17.46
N GLY A 91 -12.50 29.24 -16.47
CA GLY A 91 -13.39 28.73 -15.43
C GLY A 91 -14.74 28.27 -15.97
N GLY A 92 -15.28 28.97 -16.98
CA GLY A 92 -16.50 28.57 -17.68
C GLY A 92 -16.39 27.19 -18.33
N GLN A 93 -15.26 26.88 -18.98
CA GLN A 93 -15.02 25.58 -19.61
C GLN A 93 -15.01 24.41 -18.63
N TYR A 94 -14.55 24.64 -17.40
CA TYR A 94 -14.43 23.59 -16.39
C TYR A 94 -15.51 23.66 -15.31
N GLY A 95 -16.55 24.47 -15.52
CA GLY A 95 -17.70 24.55 -14.63
C GLY A 95 -17.38 25.08 -13.23
N ILE A 96 -16.45 26.02 -13.11
CA ILE A 96 -16.06 26.61 -11.82
C ILE A 96 -17.21 27.49 -11.30
N ARG A 97 -17.80 27.10 -10.17
CA ARG A 97 -18.97 27.77 -9.57
C ARG A 97 -18.68 28.46 -8.23
N GLY A 98 -17.48 28.28 -7.69
CA GLY A 98 -17.07 28.83 -6.40
C GLY A 98 -15.56 28.70 -6.18
N PHE A 99 -15.06 29.40 -5.16
CA PHE A 99 -13.63 29.50 -4.90
C PHE A 99 -13.27 29.12 -3.46
N PRO A 100 -12.12 28.46 -3.22
CA PRO A 100 -11.26 27.85 -4.22
C PRO A 100 -11.87 26.55 -4.76
N THR A 101 -11.73 26.30 -6.05
CA THR A 101 -11.98 24.99 -6.66
C THR A 101 -10.66 24.44 -7.17
N ILE A 102 -10.32 23.20 -6.83
CA ILE A 102 -9.08 22.56 -7.30
C ILE A 102 -9.45 21.46 -8.30
N LYS A 103 -8.75 21.42 -9.44
CA LYS A 103 -8.88 20.36 -10.44
C LYS A 103 -7.56 19.63 -10.67
N VAL A 104 -7.67 18.33 -10.87
CA VAL A 104 -6.57 17.44 -11.25
C VAL A 104 -6.67 17.12 -12.74
N PHE A 105 -5.72 17.64 -13.50
CA PHE A 105 -5.55 17.39 -14.92
C PHE A 105 -4.59 16.20 -15.10
N GLY A 106 -5.19 15.02 -15.25
CA GLY A 106 -4.50 13.74 -15.39
C GLY A 106 -3.92 13.49 -16.79
N ALA A 107 -3.73 12.22 -17.16
CA ALA A 107 -3.24 11.84 -18.50
C ALA A 107 -4.21 12.29 -19.61
N ASN A 108 -5.51 12.12 -19.41
CA ASN A 108 -6.53 12.71 -20.28
C ASN A 108 -6.86 14.15 -19.81
N LYS A 109 -6.23 15.13 -20.46
CA LYS A 109 -6.42 16.56 -20.16
C LYS A 109 -7.85 17.06 -20.40
N ASN A 110 -8.63 16.36 -21.22
CA ASN A 110 -10.02 16.73 -21.53
C ASN A 110 -11.03 16.27 -20.47
N SER A 111 -10.60 15.49 -19.48
CA SER A 111 -11.45 15.00 -18.39
C SER A 111 -10.82 15.27 -17.03
N PRO A 112 -10.60 16.54 -16.65
CA PRO A 112 -10.07 16.88 -15.34
C PRO A 112 -11.06 16.49 -14.24
N THR A 113 -10.53 16.04 -13.11
CA THR A 113 -11.33 15.62 -11.94
C THR A 113 -11.27 16.68 -10.85
N ASP A 114 -12.34 16.82 -10.08
CA ASP A 114 -12.36 17.73 -8.94
C ASP A 114 -11.58 17.12 -7.77
N TYR A 115 -10.74 17.94 -7.13
CA TYR A 115 -10.15 17.58 -5.86
C TYR A 115 -11.09 18.04 -4.73
N ASN A 116 -11.61 17.05 -4.00
CA ASN A 116 -12.55 17.26 -2.88
C ASN A 116 -11.95 16.84 -1.53
N GLY A 117 -10.64 16.52 -1.49
CA GLY A 117 -9.94 16.13 -0.27
C GLY A 117 -9.69 17.30 0.68
N ALA A 118 -9.04 17.02 1.81
CA ALA A 118 -8.72 18.02 2.82
C ALA A 118 -7.82 19.12 2.23
N ARG A 119 -8.02 20.37 2.62
CA ARG A 119 -7.24 21.52 2.13
C ARG A 119 -5.90 21.70 2.87
N THR A 120 -5.20 20.59 3.07
CA THR A 120 -3.87 20.53 3.70
C THR A 120 -2.83 20.15 2.65
N ALA A 121 -1.58 20.57 2.85
CA ALA A 121 -0.49 20.29 1.92
C ALA A 121 -0.33 18.78 1.70
N GLN A 122 -0.40 17.99 2.77
CA GLN A 122 -0.24 16.53 2.70
C GLN A 122 -1.30 15.87 1.80
N SER A 123 -2.58 16.19 2.01
CA SER A 123 -3.68 15.61 1.22
C SER A 123 -3.59 16.01 -0.27
N ILE A 124 -3.11 17.22 -0.55
CA ILE A 124 -2.89 17.71 -1.92
C ILE A 124 -1.69 17.02 -2.57
N ILE A 125 -0.59 16.81 -1.81
CA ILE A 125 0.59 16.05 -2.24
C ILE A 125 0.18 14.61 -2.59
N ASP A 126 -0.55 13.94 -1.71
CA ASP A 126 -0.99 12.56 -1.90
C ASP A 126 -1.89 12.41 -3.13
N SER A 127 -2.81 13.35 -3.34
CA SER A 127 -3.63 13.39 -4.56
C SER A 127 -2.78 13.58 -5.82
N GLY A 128 -1.77 14.45 -5.79
CA GLY A 128 -0.84 14.63 -6.90
C GLY A 128 -0.07 13.35 -7.22
N LEU A 129 0.51 12.71 -6.20
CA LEU A 129 1.27 11.46 -6.36
C LEU A 129 0.38 10.31 -6.86
N SER A 130 -0.86 10.22 -6.37
CA SER A 130 -1.84 9.25 -6.85
C SER A 130 -2.15 9.43 -8.34
N ALA A 131 -2.36 10.68 -8.78
CA ALA A 131 -2.57 10.99 -10.19
C ALA A 131 -1.34 10.64 -11.05
N ALA A 132 -0.12 10.90 -10.56
CA ALA A 132 1.11 10.51 -11.23
C ALA A 132 1.27 8.99 -11.34
N LYS A 133 0.97 8.25 -10.26
CA LYS A 133 0.98 6.78 -10.25
C LYS A 133 -0.04 6.20 -11.22
N SER A 134 -1.25 6.77 -11.28
CA SER A 134 -2.28 6.37 -12.24
C SER A 134 -1.83 6.53 -13.68
N MET A 135 -1.19 7.66 -14.02
CA MET A 135 -0.61 7.87 -15.34
C MET A 135 0.49 6.86 -15.68
N VAL A 136 1.38 6.55 -14.73
CA VAL A 136 2.43 5.54 -14.92
C VAL A 136 1.80 4.16 -15.18
N ASN A 137 0.80 3.77 -14.40
CA ASN A 137 0.09 2.50 -14.57
C ASN A 137 -0.62 2.43 -15.93
N GLN A 138 -1.28 3.51 -16.37
CA GLN A 138 -1.91 3.57 -17.69
C GLN A 138 -0.88 3.36 -18.81
N ARG A 139 0.29 3.99 -18.71
CA ARG A 139 1.40 3.81 -19.66
C ARG A 139 1.97 2.39 -19.64
N LEU A 140 2.02 1.74 -18.47
CA LEU A 140 2.44 0.33 -18.36
C LEU A 140 1.39 -0.63 -18.92
N SER A 141 0.10 -0.33 -18.77
CA SER A 141 -1.01 -1.13 -19.32
C SER A 141 -1.30 -0.90 -20.81
N GLY A 142 -0.77 0.19 -21.38
CA GLY A 142 -0.96 0.59 -22.77
C GLY A 142 0.37 0.68 -23.52
N GLY A 143 0.86 -0.46 -24.01
CA GLY A 143 1.98 -0.49 -24.94
C GLY A 143 1.59 0.08 -26.29
N GLY A 144 2.03 1.30 -26.61
CA GLY A 144 1.89 1.86 -27.96
C GLY A 144 2.14 3.36 -28.03
N ARG A 145 3.30 3.73 -28.58
CA ARG A 145 3.64 5.09 -29.05
C ARG A 145 2.50 5.67 -29.88
N SER A 146 1.96 6.82 -29.49
CA SER A 146 1.26 7.70 -30.43
C SER A 146 2.30 8.42 -31.28
N GLY A 147 2.67 7.78 -32.39
CA GLY A 147 3.35 8.45 -33.49
C GLY A 147 2.38 9.38 -34.21
N SER A 148 2.80 10.62 -34.40
CA SER A 148 2.19 11.61 -35.29
C SER A 148 1.85 11.03 -36.66
N GLY A 149 0.58 11.10 -37.06
CA GLY A 149 0.10 10.71 -38.39
C GLY A 149 -1.11 11.56 -38.77
N ARG A 150 -0.86 12.53 -39.63
CA ARG A 150 -1.78 13.51 -40.22
C ARG A 150 -2.91 12.84 -41.02
N GLY A 151 -4.13 13.35 -40.86
CA GLY A 151 -5.07 13.64 -41.95
C GLY A 151 -5.97 12.49 -42.46
N GLY A 152 -7.29 12.71 -42.36
CA GLY A 152 -8.28 11.96 -43.12
C GLY A 152 -9.67 12.05 -42.50
N GLY A 153 -10.47 13.02 -42.94
CA GLY A 153 -11.86 13.20 -42.52
C GLY A 153 -12.76 12.03 -42.97
N GLY A 154 -13.81 11.79 -42.18
CA GLY A 154 -14.87 10.85 -42.51
C GLY A 154 -15.83 10.74 -41.33
N GLY A 155 -17.00 11.36 -41.48
CA GLY A 155 -18.06 11.35 -40.48
C GLY A 155 -18.59 9.94 -40.19
N GLY A 156 -18.99 9.74 -38.95
CA GLY A 156 -19.66 8.53 -38.49
C GLY A 156 -20.10 8.72 -37.05
N GLY A 157 -21.36 9.12 -36.87
CA GLY A 157 -22.00 9.14 -35.56
C GLY A 157 -22.01 7.74 -34.96
N GLY A 158 -21.45 7.62 -33.77
CA GLY A 158 -21.46 6.40 -32.97
C GLY A 158 -21.19 6.79 -31.53
N GLY A 159 -22.22 6.73 -30.69
CA GLY A 159 -22.12 6.98 -29.26
C GLY A 159 -21.10 6.03 -28.64
N GLY A 160 -19.96 6.57 -28.24
CA GLY A 160 -18.91 5.85 -27.53
C GLY A 160 -19.02 6.13 -26.05
N GLY A 161 -19.63 5.20 -25.31
CA GLY A 161 -19.65 5.19 -23.87
C GLY A 161 -18.23 5.18 -23.30
N GLY A 162 -17.88 6.23 -22.56
CA GLY A 162 -16.85 6.11 -21.55
C GLY A 162 -17.29 5.02 -20.58
N LYS A 163 -16.37 4.15 -20.17
CA LYS A 163 -16.61 3.03 -19.25
C LYS A 163 -17.11 3.58 -17.90
N GLN A 164 -18.41 3.88 -17.82
CA GLN A 164 -19.15 4.11 -16.60
C GLN A 164 -19.09 2.80 -15.81
N GLY A 165 -18.73 2.88 -14.52
CA GLY A 165 -18.82 1.72 -13.63
C GLY A 165 -20.21 1.10 -13.76
N SER A 166 -20.27 -0.17 -14.11
CA SER A 166 -21.53 -0.88 -14.24
C SER A 166 -22.14 -1.00 -12.85
N LYS A 167 -23.38 -0.52 -12.68
CA LYS A 167 -24.17 -0.76 -11.44
C LYS A 167 -24.23 -2.25 -11.07
N GLU A 168 -23.97 -3.15 -12.02
CA GLU A 168 -23.92 -4.61 -11.85
C GLU A 168 -22.87 -5.08 -10.83
N ASP A 169 -21.82 -4.29 -10.54
CA ASP A 169 -20.81 -4.68 -9.55
C ASP A 169 -21.21 -4.31 -8.11
N VAL A 170 -22.24 -3.47 -7.93
CA VAL A 170 -22.77 -3.13 -6.61
C VAL A 170 -23.81 -4.19 -6.22
N VAL A 171 -23.59 -4.87 -5.10
CA VAL A 171 -24.54 -5.86 -4.60
C VAL A 171 -25.72 -5.16 -3.93
N GLU A 172 -26.91 -5.31 -4.49
CA GLU A 172 -28.13 -4.80 -3.88
C GLU A 172 -28.53 -5.67 -2.68
N LEU A 173 -28.69 -5.02 -1.53
CA LEU A 173 -29.06 -5.66 -0.28
C LEU A 173 -30.52 -5.39 0.05
N THR A 174 -31.12 -6.42 0.63
CA THR A 174 -32.47 -6.45 1.16
C THR A 174 -32.43 -7.01 2.58
N ASP A 175 -33.49 -6.81 3.36
CA ASP A 175 -33.60 -7.44 4.69
C ASP A 175 -33.46 -8.98 4.62
N ALA A 176 -33.82 -9.61 3.50
CA ALA A 176 -33.77 -11.06 3.32
C ALA A 176 -32.39 -11.61 2.95
N ASN A 177 -31.53 -10.82 2.29
CA ASN A 177 -30.21 -11.29 1.85
C ASN A 177 -29.04 -10.72 2.67
N PHE A 178 -29.28 -9.73 3.53
CA PHE A 178 -28.23 -9.03 4.27
C PHE A 178 -27.34 -9.98 5.06
N GLU A 179 -27.92 -10.95 5.76
CA GLU A 179 -27.18 -11.90 6.56
C GLU A 179 -26.25 -12.77 5.71
N ARG A 180 -26.74 -13.27 4.57
CA ARG A 180 -25.96 -14.09 3.64
C ARG A 180 -24.85 -13.29 2.94
N GLU A 181 -25.15 -12.08 2.49
CA GLU A 181 -24.21 -11.29 1.69
C GLU A 181 -23.19 -10.53 2.52
N VAL A 182 -23.57 -10.11 3.74
CA VAL A 182 -22.75 -9.28 4.62
C VAL A 182 -22.20 -10.11 5.78
N LEU A 183 -23.05 -10.63 6.66
CA LEU A 183 -22.64 -11.23 7.94
C LEU A 183 -21.92 -12.56 7.77
N ASN A 184 -22.38 -13.40 6.84
CA ASN A 184 -21.77 -14.70 6.55
C ASN A 184 -20.63 -14.62 5.53
N SER A 185 -20.31 -13.41 5.03
CA SER A 185 -19.19 -13.20 4.13
C SER A 185 -17.88 -13.23 4.90
N LYS A 186 -16.84 -13.87 4.35
CA LYS A 186 -15.47 -13.77 4.88
C LYS A 186 -14.76 -12.49 4.42
N ASP A 187 -15.27 -11.87 3.35
CA ASP A 187 -14.66 -10.67 2.76
C ASP A 187 -14.94 -9.43 3.61
N LEU A 188 -14.13 -8.39 3.41
CA LEU A 188 -14.49 -7.03 3.83
C LEU A 188 -15.74 -6.60 3.04
N VAL A 189 -16.74 -6.05 3.73
CA VAL A 189 -17.98 -5.58 3.10
C VAL A 189 -18.23 -4.13 3.44
N LEU A 190 -18.44 -3.30 2.41
CA LEU A 190 -18.88 -1.91 2.53
C LEU A 190 -20.36 -1.83 2.17
N VAL A 191 -21.17 -1.24 3.04
CA VAL A 191 -22.61 -1.10 2.80
C VAL A 191 -23.00 0.38 2.82
N GLU A 192 -23.48 0.88 1.68
CA GLU A 192 -24.16 2.18 1.60
C GLU A 192 -25.64 2.00 1.98
N PHE A 193 -26.08 2.71 3.01
CA PHE A 193 -27.48 2.89 3.35
C PHE A 193 -27.97 4.20 2.71
N PHE A 194 -28.87 4.09 1.73
CA PHE A 194 -29.29 5.22 0.91
C PHE A 194 -30.82 5.40 0.88
N ALA A 195 -31.25 6.55 0.38
CA ALA A 195 -32.64 6.83 0.02
C ALA A 195 -32.70 7.33 -1.43
N PRO A 196 -33.63 6.85 -2.27
CA PRO A 196 -33.63 7.13 -3.71
C PRO A 196 -33.87 8.62 -4.04
N TRP A 197 -34.59 9.33 -3.17
CA TRP A 197 -34.88 10.75 -3.29
C TRP A 197 -33.77 11.65 -2.70
N CYS A 198 -32.74 11.09 -2.07
CA CYS A 198 -31.68 11.88 -1.46
C CYS A 198 -30.63 12.31 -2.49
N GLY A 199 -30.52 13.62 -2.73
CA GLY A 199 -29.56 14.17 -3.69
C GLY A 199 -28.09 13.87 -3.34
N HIS A 200 -27.76 13.63 -2.08
CA HIS A 200 -26.40 13.23 -1.67
C HIS A 200 -26.11 11.77 -2.05
N CYS A 201 -27.09 10.88 -1.92
CA CYS A 201 -27.01 9.49 -2.38
C CYS A 201 -26.87 9.42 -3.90
N GLN A 202 -27.65 10.22 -4.63
CA GLN A 202 -27.57 10.27 -6.09
C GLN A 202 -26.19 10.71 -6.59
N ARG A 203 -25.49 11.59 -5.85
CA ARG A 203 -24.10 11.98 -6.16
C ARG A 203 -23.07 10.91 -5.81
N LEU A 204 -23.31 10.14 -4.75
CA LEU A 204 -22.41 9.05 -4.34
C LEU A 204 -22.54 7.83 -5.27
N ALA A 205 -23.76 7.50 -5.74
CA ALA A 205 -24.04 6.34 -6.57
C ALA A 205 -23.04 6.07 -7.73
N PRO A 206 -22.65 7.06 -8.57
CA PRO A 206 -21.66 6.81 -9.62
C PRO A 206 -20.25 6.51 -9.08
N GLU A 207 -19.82 7.17 -8.01
CA GLU A 207 -18.54 6.91 -7.35
C GLU A 207 -18.54 5.54 -6.64
N TRP A 208 -19.67 5.18 -6.04
CA TRP A 208 -19.88 3.88 -5.39
C TRP A 208 -19.80 2.73 -6.39
N ALA A 209 -20.47 2.86 -7.54
CA ALA A 209 -20.39 1.88 -8.62
C ALA A 209 -18.97 1.74 -9.18
N LYS A 210 -18.25 2.86 -9.34
CA LYS A 210 -16.86 2.82 -9.78
C LYS A 210 -15.96 2.13 -8.75
N ALA A 211 -16.11 2.44 -7.46
CA ALA A 211 -15.39 1.76 -6.39
C ALA A 211 -15.68 0.25 -6.38
N ALA A 212 -16.94 -0.15 -6.57
CA ALA A 212 -17.34 -1.55 -6.68
C ALA A 212 -16.63 -2.28 -7.82
N SER A 213 -16.56 -1.68 -9.02
CA SER A 213 -15.83 -2.24 -10.15
C SER A 213 -14.32 -2.38 -9.88
N GLU A 214 -13.70 -1.41 -9.19
CA GLU A 214 -12.26 -1.46 -8.86
C GLU A 214 -11.92 -2.45 -7.74
N LEU A 215 -12.86 -2.68 -6.81
CA LEU A 215 -12.71 -3.57 -5.66
C LEU A 215 -13.21 -5.00 -5.91
N LYS A 216 -13.73 -5.27 -7.11
CA LYS A 216 -14.30 -6.57 -7.49
C LYS A 216 -13.34 -7.72 -7.19
N GLY A 217 -13.83 -8.71 -6.45
CA GLY A 217 -13.07 -9.89 -6.02
C GLY A 217 -12.12 -9.66 -4.83
N LYS A 218 -12.10 -8.46 -4.23
CA LYS A 218 -11.32 -8.15 -3.02
C LYS A 218 -12.19 -7.68 -1.85
N VAL A 219 -13.16 -6.82 -2.15
CA VAL A 219 -14.07 -6.22 -1.17
C VAL A 219 -15.46 -6.22 -1.79
N LYS A 220 -16.47 -6.63 -1.02
CA LYS A 220 -17.87 -6.51 -1.46
C LYS A 220 -18.35 -5.10 -1.22
N VAL A 221 -18.83 -4.45 -2.29
CA VAL A 221 -19.43 -3.13 -2.22
C VAL A 221 -20.93 -3.30 -2.44
N CYS A 222 -21.71 -2.87 -1.46
CA CYS A 222 -23.14 -3.14 -1.39
C CYS A 222 -23.94 -1.86 -1.18
N ALA A 223 -25.21 -1.88 -1.57
CA ALA A 223 -26.14 -0.77 -1.34
C ALA A 223 -27.49 -1.31 -0.84
N LEU A 224 -28.08 -0.63 0.15
CA LEU A 224 -29.36 -0.97 0.76
C LEU A 224 -30.25 0.28 0.78
N ASP A 225 -31.43 0.19 0.15
CA ASP A 225 -32.44 1.24 0.27
C ASP A 225 -33.06 1.18 1.68
N ALA A 226 -32.62 2.09 2.54
CA ALA A 226 -33.01 2.14 3.94
C ALA A 226 -34.45 2.65 4.14
N THR A 227 -35.09 3.19 3.09
CA THR A 227 -36.50 3.59 3.12
C THR A 227 -37.44 2.41 2.94
N VAL A 228 -36.97 1.34 2.30
CA VAL A 228 -37.70 0.09 2.09
C VAL A 228 -37.30 -0.95 3.15
N HIS A 229 -36.00 -1.12 3.38
CA HIS A 229 -35.43 -2.16 4.25
C HIS A 229 -35.16 -1.63 5.67
N THR A 230 -36.26 -1.24 6.33
CA THR A 230 -36.24 -0.55 7.63
C THR A 230 -35.78 -1.43 8.78
N THR A 231 -35.91 -2.76 8.68
CA THR A 231 -35.46 -3.69 9.74
C THR A 231 -33.94 -3.64 9.88
N THR A 232 -33.22 -3.77 8.76
CA THR A 232 -31.76 -3.69 8.74
C THR A 232 -31.28 -2.26 9.04
N ALA A 233 -31.94 -1.25 8.47
CA ALA A 233 -31.60 0.15 8.76
C ALA A 233 -31.75 0.49 10.26
N GLY A 234 -32.82 -0.01 10.90
CA GLY A 234 -33.04 0.12 12.34
C GLY A 234 -31.98 -0.61 13.16
N ARG A 235 -31.62 -1.85 12.78
CA ARG A 235 -30.57 -2.65 13.44
C ARG A 235 -29.23 -1.90 13.53
N TYR A 236 -28.85 -1.20 12.45
CA TYR A 236 -27.58 -0.46 12.38
C TYR A 236 -27.71 1.04 12.71
N GLN A 237 -28.85 1.45 13.26
CA GLN A 237 -29.13 2.81 13.73
C GLN A 237 -28.88 3.88 12.66
N ILE A 238 -29.37 3.66 11.45
CA ILE A 238 -29.22 4.62 10.35
C ILE A 238 -30.15 5.81 10.59
N GLN A 239 -29.56 6.99 10.84
CA GLN A 239 -30.28 8.23 11.14
C GLN A 239 -30.23 9.27 10.01
N GLY A 240 -29.43 9.03 8.98
CA GLY A 240 -29.26 9.96 7.86
C GLY A 240 -28.72 9.25 6.62
N TYR A 241 -28.79 9.94 5.47
CA TYR A 241 -28.40 9.37 4.18
C TYR A 241 -27.43 10.30 3.44
N PRO A 242 -26.38 9.76 2.78
CA PRO A 242 -25.98 8.35 2.79
C PRO A 242 -25.12 8.05 4.03
N SER A 243 -25.39 6.94 4.70
CA SER A 243 -24.52 6.38 5.74
C SER A 243 -23.79 5.16 5.19
N ILE A 244 -22.48 5.07 5.40
CA ILE A 244 -21.69 3.93 4.95
C ILE A 244 -21.18 3.18 6.18
N LYS A 245 -21.43 1.88 6.24
CA LYS A 245 -20.93 0.98 7.28
C LYS A 245 -19.86 0.06 6.70
N VAL A 246 -18.85 -0.22 7.52
CA VAL A 246 -17.71 -1.09 7.20
C VAL A 246 -17.83 -2.33 8.05
N PHE A 247 -17.92 -3.49 7.41
CA PHE A 247 -17.94 -4.79 8.07
C PHE A 247 -16.61 -5.47 7.81
N ALA A 248 -15.81 -5.64 8.87
CA ALA A 248 -14.47 -6.22 8.79
C ALA A 248 -14.46 -7.61 8.12
N ALA A 249 -13.35 -7.96 7.47
CA ALA A 249 -13.14 -9.33 6.97
C ALA A 249 -13.07 -10.33 8.13
N GLY A 250 -13.38 -11.60 7.87
CA GLY A 250 -13.46 -12.64 8.89
C GLY A 250 -14.81 -12.68 9.61
N VAL A 251 -14.80 -13.08 10.89
CA VAL A 251 -16.01 -13.22 11.72
C VAL A 251 -16.60 -11.83 12.00
N LYS A 252 -17.89 -11.67 11.67
CA LYS A 252 -18.61 -10.40 11.84
C LYS A 252 -19.54 -10.49 13.04
N ASP A 253 -19.32 -9.63 14.02
CA ASP A 253 -20.17 -9.47 15.21
C ASP A 253 -20.58 -8.00 15.39
N SER A 254 -21.29 -7.68 16.47
CA SER A 254 -21.74 -6.32 16.74
C SER A 254 -20.60 -5.30 16.97
N HIS A 255 -19.39 -5.76 17.27
CA HIS A 255 -18.20 -4.93 17.48
C HIS A 255 -17.34 -4.79 16.21
N SER A 256 -17.53 -5.63 15.20
CA SER A 256 -16.79 -5.60 13.93
C SER A 256 -17.34 -4.61 12.89
N VAL A 257 -18.30 -3.76 13.29
CA VAL A 257 -19.00 -2.82 12.41
C VAL A 257 -18.64 -1.40 12.77
N GLU A 258 -18.07 -0.68 11.80
CA GLU A 258 -17.61 0.70 11.98
C GLU A 258 -18.33 1.64 10.99
N ASN A 259 -18.40 2.93 11.32
CA ASN A 259 -18.82 3.95 10.37
C ASN A 259 -17.65 4.31 9.44
N TYR A 260 -17.94 4.47 8.15
CA TYR A 260 -16.98 5.07 7.23
C TYR A 260 -17.10 6.60 7.28
N GLU A 261 -16.02 7.25 7.72
CA GLU A 261 -15.93 8.72 7.83
C GLU A 261 -15.00 9.34 6.76
N GLY A 262 -14.61 8.56 5.75
CA GLY A 262 -13.71 8.99 4.69
C GLY A 262 -14.37 9.79 3.56
N GLY A 263 -13.57 10.13 2.55
CA GLY A 263 -14.04 10.86 1.38
C GLY A 263 -15.03 10.06 0.51
N ARG A 264 -15.91 10.75 -0.20
CA ARG A 264 -17.00 10.11 -0.98
C ARG A 264 -16.66 9.89 -2.46
N THR A 265 -15.39 10.01 -2.83
CA THR A 265 -14.92 9.70 -4.19
C THR A 265 -14.57 8.22 -4.30
N ALA A 266 -14.62 7.66 -5.50
CA ALA A 266 -14.27 6.26 -5.74
C ALA A 266 -12.84 5.97 -5.26
N SER A 267 -11.90 6.88 -5.47
CA SER A 267 -10.51 6.71 -5.03
C SER A 267 -10.38 6.66 -3.51
N ASP A 268 -11.11 7.49 -2.77
CA ASP A 268 -11.05 7.50 -1.29
C ASP A 268 -11.64 6.21 -0.72
N ILE A 269 -12.73 5.74 -1.31
CA ILE A 269 -13.40 4.49 -0.92
C ILE A 269 -12.51 3.29 -1.23
N VAL A 270 -11.94 3.23 -2.44
CA VAL A 270 -11.03 2.16 -2.86
C VAL A 270 -9.79 2.12 -1.97
N GLN A 271 -9.17 3.27 -1.71
CA GLN A 271 -7.98 3.35 -0.88
C GLN A 271 -8.27 2.88 0.55
N PHE A 272 -9.34 3.38 1.17
CA PHE A 272 -9.77 2.93 2.48
C PHE A 272 -10.02 1.43 2.53
N ALA A 273 -10.74 0.89 1.55
CA ALA A 273 -11.08 -0.52 1.48
C ALA A 273 -9.83 -1.40 1.36
N LEU A 274 -8.87 -0.99 0.53
CA LEU A 274 -7.60 -1.70 0.37
C LEU A 274 -6.73 -1.62 1.63
N ASP A 275 -6.72 -0.48 2.31
CA ASP A 275 -5.98 -0.31 3.57
C ASP A 275 -6.57 -1.20 4.66
N ARG A 276 -7.90 -1.18 4.84
CA ARG A 276 -8.59 -2.03 5.82
C ARG A 276 -8.43 -3.51 5.50
N LEU A 277 -8.49 -3.89 4.22
CA LEU A 277 -8.23 -5.26 3.78
C LEU A 277 -6.79 -5.68 4.15
N SER A 278 -5.82 -4.76 4.00
CA SER A 278 -4.42 -5.03 4.33
C SER A 278 -4.15 -5.17 5.84
N GLU A 279 -4.97 -4.56 6.68
CA GLU A 279 -4.92 -4.72 8.15
C GLU A 279 -5.52 -6.04 8.60
N SER A 280 -6.56 -6.50 7.91
CA SER A 280 -7.24 -7.77 8.17
C SER A 280 -6.50 -9.02 7.70
N ILE A 281 -5.36 -8.85 7.01
CA ILE A 281 -4.48 -9.99 6.69
C ILE A 281 -3.98 -10.56 8.01
N GLU A 282 -4.30 -11.83 8.26
CA GLU A 282 -3.79 -12.55 9.41
C GLU A 282 -2.26 -12.69 9.32
N PRO A 283 -1.54 -12.63 10.45
CA PRO A 283 -0.10 -12.77 10.47
C PRO A 283 0.28 -14.17 9.99
N PRO A 284 1.37 -14.31 9.20
CA PRO A 284 1.82 -15.63 8.78
C PRO A 284 2.26 -16.45 9.99
N GLU A 285 1.92 -17.73 9.98
CA GLU A 285 2.45 -18.67 10.96
C GLU A 285 3.95 -18.88 10.72
N VAL A 286 4.72 -18.95 11.83
CA VAL A 286 6.14 -19.25 11.82
C VAL A 286 6.30 -20.74 12.10
N LEU A 287 6.47 -21.54 11.05
CA LEU A 287 6.45 -23.00 11.11
C LEU A 287 7.85 -23.61 11.12
N GLU A 288 8.01 -24.71 11.86
CA GLU A 288 9.24 -25.52 11.80
C GLU A 288 9.23 -26.39 10.54
N ILE A 289 10.38 -26.52 9.88
CA ILE A 289 10.55 -27.37 8.70
C ILE A 289 10.66 -28.82 9.16
N VAL A 290 9.50 -29.46 9.35
CA VAL A 290 9.39 -30.86 9.80
C VAL A 290 9.26 -31.86 8.65
N ASN A 291 8.92 -31.39 7.45
CA ASN A 291 8.78 -32.20 6.24
C ASN A 291 8.79 -31.31 4.99
N SER A 292 8.72 -31.96 3.81
CA SER A 292 8.74 -31.27 2.52
C SER A 292 7.46 -30.49 2.18
N GLU A 293 6.33 -30.79 2.82
CA GLU A 293 5.08 -30.05 2.61
C GLU A 293 5.19 -28.63 3.18
N VAL A 294 5.76 -28.48 4.38
CA VAL A 294 6.01 -27.16 4.98
C VAL A 294 6.87 -26.30 4.06
N LEU A 295 7.93 -26.86 3.49
CA LEU A 295 8.82 -26.16 2.57
C LEU A 295 8.10 -25.74 1.29
N LYS A 296 7.28 -26.63 0.71
CA LYS A 296 6.53 -26.35 -0.51
C LYS A 296 5.50 -25.23 -0.32
N THR A 297 4.63 -25.35 0.68
CA THR A 297 3.54 -24.40 0.94
C THR A 297 4.06 -23.02 1.34
N ASN A 298 5.22 -22.95 2.01
CA ASN A 298 5.79 -21.68 2.47
C ASN A 298 6.86 -21.09 1.56
N CYS A 299 7.50 -21.86 0.69
CA CYS A 299 8.53 -21.34 -0.22
C CYS A 299 8.16 -21.35 -1.70
N GLU A 300 7.49 -22.39 -2.20
CA GLU A 300 7.17 -22.51 -3.63
C GLU A 300 5.89 -21.76 -4.00
N GLU A 301 4.89 -21.80 -3.11
CA GLU A 301 3.58 -21.16 -3.31
C GLU A 301 3.58 -19.68 -2.90
N LYS A 302 4.64 -19.21 -2.23
CA LYS A 302 4.76 -17.82 -1.75
C LYS A 302 5.67 -16.98 -2.65
N PRO A 303 5.52 -15.64 -2.66
CA PRO A 303 6.39 -14.76 -3.44
C PRO A 303 7.86 -14.80 -3.03
N ILE A 304 8.09 -14.87 -1.71
CA ILE A 304 9.38 -15.01 -1.05
C ILE A 304 9.17 -15.89 0.18
N CYS A 305 10.16 -16.69 0.51
CA CYS A 305 10.26 -17.50 1.72
C CYS A 305 11.36 -16.93 2.61
N VAL A 306 11.06 -16.63 3.87
CA VAL A 306 12.07 -16.31 4.87
C VAL A 306 12.37 -17.59 5.63
N ILE A 307 13.60 -18.09 5.48
CA ILE A 307 14.09 -19.31 6.14
C ILE A 307 15.08 -18.87 7.22
N SER A 308 14.83 -19.27 8.46
CA SER A 308 15.72 -19.00 9.59
C SER A 308 16.30 -20.30 10.12
N VAL A 309 17.61 -20.35 10.33
CA VAL A 309 18.28 -21.47 10.98
C VAL A 309 18.68 -21.02 12.37
N LEU A 310 18.07 -21.63 13.38
CA LEU A 310 18.26 -21.28 14.78
C LEU A 310 19.34 -22.18 15.41
N PRO A 311 20.06 -21.71 16.44
CA PRO A 311 21.02 -22.55 17.17
C PRO A 311 20.38 -23.84 17.69
N HIS A 312 21.21 -24.87 17.85
CA HIS A 312 20.79 -26.14 18.43
C HIS A 312 20.19 -25.94 19.83
N ILE A 313 19.21 -26.76 20.21
CA ILE A 313 18.46 -26.54 21.45
C ILE A 313 19.35 -26.58 22.70
N LEU A 314 20.41 -27.40 22.67
CA LEU A 314 21.40 -27.49 23.75
C LEU A 314 22.21 -26.20 23.93
N ASP A 315 22.35 -25.40 22.89
CA ASP A 315 23.09 -24.13 22.94
C ASP A 315 22.19 -22.96 23.38
N SER A 316 20.97 -22.90 22.85
CA SER A 316 20.06 -21.79 23.12
C SER A 316 19.17 -21.99 24.34
N GLY A 317 18.89 -23.24 24.70
CA GLY A 317 17.72 -23.62 25.49
C GLY A 317 16.40 -23.21 24.84
N ALA A 318 15.30 -23.60 25.46
CA ALA A 318 13.93 -23.25 25.08
C ALA A 318 13.70 -21.74 25.21
N SER A 319 14.26 -21.11 26.25
CA SER A 319 14.16 -19.65 26.44
C SER A 319 14.82 -18.86 25.31
N GLY A 320 16.03 -19.27 24.88
CA GLY A 320 16.72 -18.65 23.75
C GLY A 320 15.98 -18.86 22.43
N ARG A 321 15.53 -20.10 22.17
CA ARG A 321 14.74 -20.43 20.97
C ARG A 321 13.45 -19.61 20.90
N ASN A 322 12.69 -19.53 21.99
CA ASN A 322 11.46 -18.75 22.03
C ASN A 322 11.70 -17.25 21.75
N LYS A 323 12.80 -16.66 22.23
CA LYS A 323 13.17 -15.27 21.89
C LYS A 323 13.36 -15.08 20.38
N TYR A 324 14.01 -16.03 19.70
CA TYR A 324 14.13 -15.97 18.24
C TYR A 324 12.78 -16.13 17.54
N LEU A 325 11.95 -17.07 17.98
CA LEU A 325 10.60 -17.27 17.43
C LEU A 325 9.72 -16.03 17.62
N ASP A 326 9.84 -15.32 18.74
CA ASP A 326 9.10 -14.07 18.99
C ASP A 326 9.55 -12.94 18.06
N ILE A 327 10.86 -12.85 17.76
CA ILE A 327 11.37 -11.93 16.73
C ILE A 327 10.79 -12.28 15.37
N LEU A 328 10.78 -13.56 14.99
CA LEU A 328 10.21 -14.02 13.72
C LEU A 328 8.71 -13.72 13.62
N LYS A 329 7.93 -13.96 14.69
CA LYS A 329 6.49 -13.62 14.75
C LYS A 329 6.26 -12.12 14.61
N SER A 330 7.04 -11.30 15.32
CA SER A 330 7.01 -9.84 15.23
C SER A 330 7.29 -9.34 13.80
N MET A 331 8.30 -9.91 13.14
CA MET A 331 8.61 -9.57 11.75
C MET A 331 7.57 -10.12 10.77
N GLY A 332 7.02 -11.31 11.02
CA GLY A 332 5.90 -11.89 10.29
C GLY A 332 4.68 -10.96 10.29
N GLU A 333 4.28 -10.46 11.45
CA GLU A 333 3.22 -9.44 11.60
C GLU A 333 3.53 -8.19 10.78
N LYS A 334 4.72 -7.62 10.96
CA LYS A 334 5.14 -6.38 10.29
C LYS A 334 5.14 -6.49 8.76
N TYR A 335 5.46 -7.66 8.24
CA TYR A 335 5.56 -7.95 6.81
C TYR A 335 4.38 -8.75 6.25
N LYS A 336 3.30 -8.97 7.01
CA LYS A 336 2.14 -9.79 6.59
C LYS A 336 1.53 -9.38 5.26
N LYS A 337 1.54 -8.08 4.95
CA LYS A 337 1.07 -7.51 3.67
C LYS A 337 1.86 -8.00 2.45
N LYS A 338 3.05 -8.56 2.64
CA LYS A 338 3.89 -9.13 1.58
C LYS A 338 3.56 -10.59 1.25
N LEU A 339 2.74 -11.25 2.07
CA LEU A 339 2.34 -12.65 1.92
C LEU A 339 3.55 -13.59 1.76
N TRP A 340 4.65 -13.29 2.43
CA TRP A 340 5.85 -14.14 2.46
C TRP A 340 5.61 -15.36 3.36
N GLY A 341 6.24 -16.47 3.04
CA GLY A 341 6.29 -17.63 3.94
C GLY A 341 7.36 -17.44 5.00
N TRP A 342 7.10 -17.96 6.20
CA TRP A 342 7.99 -17.84 7.36
C TRP A 342 8.23 -19.22 7.93
N ILE A 343 9.45 -19.72 7.78
CA ILE A 343 9.81 -21.04 8.26
C ILE A 343 11.15 -20.99 8.99
N TRP A 344 11.34 -21.93 9.91
CA TRP A 344 12.59 -22.08 10.63
C TRP A 344 12.98 -23.54 10.78
N THR A 345 14.27 -23.79 11.00
CA THR A 345 14.81 -25.11 11.31
C THR A 345 15.88 -24.97 12.38
N GLU A 346 16.08 -26.02 13.16
CA GLU A 346 17.27 -26.15 13.99
C GLU A 346 18.51 -26.33 13.10
N ALA A 347 19.64 -25.76 13.53
CA ALA A 347 20.95 -25.92 12.92
C ALA A 347 21.32 -27.40 12.76
N GLY A 348 21.60 -27.81 11.53
CA GLY A 348 22.00 -29.18 11.20
C GLY A 348 20.83 -30.13 10.91
N ALA A 349 19.60 -29.82 11.35
CA ALA A 349 18.44 -30.66 11.11
C ALA A 349 18.07 -30.74 9.61
N GLN A 350 18.38 -29.70 8.84
CA GLN A 350 18.08 -29.63 7.40
C GLN A 350 19.36 -29.31 6.59
N ALA A 351 20.45 -30.04 6.83
CA ALA A 351 21.78 -29.75 6.28
C ALA A 351 21.81 -29.56 4.75
N LYS A 352 21.05 -30.35 3.98
CA LYS A 352 20.95 -30.21 2.51
C LYS A 352 20.34 -28.86 2.10
N LEU A 353 19.29 -28.44 2.80
CA LEU A 353 18.65 -27.14 2.58
C LEU A 353 19.60 -26.01 2.91
N GLU A 354 20.28 -26.10 4.06
CA GLU A 354 21.25 -25.11 4.50
C GLU A 354 22.37 -24.91 3.46
N ASP A 355 23.00 -25.98 2.97
CA ASP A 355 24.04 -25.86 1.94
C ASP A 355 23.51 -25.27 0.63
N ALA A 356 22.30 -25.68 0.20
CA ALA A 356 21.68 -25.21 -1.03
C ALA A 356 21.46 -23.69 -1.06
N VAL A 357 21.18 -23.09 0.11
CA VAL A 357 20.97 -21.64 0.29
C VAL A 357 22.16 -20.96 0.97
N GLY A 358 23.30 -21.63 1.07
CA GLY A 358 24.56 -21.07 1.58
C GLY A 358 24.54 -20.69 3.06
N LEU A 359 23.72 -21.37 3.87
CA LEU A 359 23.74 -21.32 5.32
C LEU A 359 24.64 -22.45 5.85
N GLY A 360 25.30 -22.23 7.00
CA GLY A 360 26.20 -23.22 7.63
C GLY A 360 27.70 -22.86 7.66
N GLY A 361 28.10 -21.70 7.13
CA GLY A 361 29.52 -21.26 7.12
C GLY A 361 29.91 -20.18 8.13
N PHE A 362 28.94 -19.52 8.78
CA PHE A 362 29.17 -18.28 9.54
C PHE A 362 28.64 -18.31 10.98
N GLY A 363 28.15 -19.47 11.44
CA GLY A 363 27.48 -19.63 12.73
C GLY A 363 25.97 -19.38 12.68
N TYR A 364 25.29 -19.69 13.78
CA TYR A 364 23.85 -19.54 13.97
C TYR A 364 23.55 -18.58 15.12
N PRO A 365 22.43 -17.84 15.12
CA PRO A 365 21.32 -17.89 14.15
C PRO A 365 21.66 -17.28 12.79
N ALA A 366 21.06 -17.81 11.72
CA ALA A 366 21.22 -17.32 10.36
C ALA A 366 19.87 -17.20 9.64
N MET A 367 19.77 -16.30 8.66
CA MET A 367 18.53 -16.07 7.91
C MET A 367 18.81 -15.88 6.42
N VAL A 368 17.89 -16.40 5.59
CA VAL A 368 17.90 -16.20 4.15
C VAL A 368 16.49 -15.88 3.64
N ALA A 369 16.40 -14.99 2.66
CA ALA A 369 15.18 -14.75 1.89
C ALA A 369 15.32 -15.41 0.52
N VAL A 370 14.44 -16.37 0.21
CA VAL A 370 14.48 -17.18 -1.01
C VAL A 370 13.33 -16.82 -1.94
N ASN A 371 13.62 -16.68 -3.23
CA ASN A 371 12.62 -16.67 -4.29
C ASN A 371 12.75 -17.97 -5.10
N ALA A 372 11.92 -18.97 -4.79
CA ALA A 372 11.98 -20.29 -5.42
C ALA A 372 11.78 -20.20 -6.95
N ARG A 373 10.85 -19.35 -7.41
CA ARG A 373 10.58 -19.16 -8.85
C ARG A 373 11.77 -18.58 -9.62
N LYS A 374 12.54 -17.69 -9.00
CA LYS A 374 13.73 -17.08 -9.61
C LYS A 374 15.01 -17.85 -9.30
N MET A 375 14.94 -18.91 -8.50
CA MET A 375 16.10 -19.70 -8.04
C MET A 375 17.21 -18.83 -7.44
N LYS A 376 16.82 -17.82 -6.66
CA LYS A 376 17.74 -16.86 -6.04
C LYS A 376 17.45 -16.68 -4.57
N TYR A 377 18.49 -16.41 -3.81
CA TYR A 377 18.38 -16.11 -2.38
C TYR A 377 19.26 -14.92 -1.99
N ALA A 378 18.93 -14.29 -0.86
CA ALA A 378 19.71 -13.25 -0.22
C ALA A 378 19.91 -13.61 1.25
N VAL A 379 21.14 -13.48 1.76
CA VAL A 379 21.47 -13.83 3.15
C VAL A 379 21.45 -12.57 4.01
N LEU A 380 20.91 -12.68 5.23
CA LEU A 380 21.05 -11.66 6.26
C LEU A 380 22.52 -11.54 6.66
N LYS A 381 23.11 -10.36 6.42
CA LYS A 381 24.50 -10.04 6.82
C LYS A 381 24.60 -9.24 8.12
N GLY A 382 23.47 -8.71 8.59
CA GLY A 382 23.37 -7.93 9.81
C GLY A 382 23.09 -8.82 11.04
N PRO A 383 22.89 -8.19 12.22
CA PRO A 383 22.53 -8.93 13.42
C PRO A 383 21.16 -9.60 13.28
N PHE A 384 21.00 -10.76 13.94
CA PHE A 384 19.72 -11.44 14.05
C PHE A 384 18.89 -10.81 15.18
N ASP A 385 18.41 -9.59 14.94
CA ASP A 385 17.51 -8.86 15.83
C ASP A 385 16.44 -8.11 15.01
N ASN A 386 15.49 -7.46 15.69
CA ASN A 386 14.40 -6.74 15.02
C ASN A 386 14.90 -5.66 14.04
N THR A 387 16.03 -5.02 14.31
CA THR A 387 16.58 -3.94 13.48
C THR A 387 17.28 -4.51 12.25
N GLY A 388 18.21 -5.45 12.46
CA GLY A 388 18.97 -6.08 11.38
C GLY A 388 18.08 -6.86 10.42
N ILE A 389 17.08 -7.57 10.95
CA ILE A 389 16.09 -8.27 10.12
C ILE A 389 15.21 -7.26 9.38
N ASP A 390 14.75 -6.17 10.01
CA ASP A 390 13.94 -5.15 9.32
C ASP A 390 14.71 -4.50 8.16
N GLU A 391 15.96 -4.11 8.38
CA GLU A 391 16.79 -3.51 7.31
C GLU A 391 16.99 -4.47 6.14
N PHE A 392 17.27 -5.74 6.44
CA PHE A 392 17.42 -6.78 5.44
C PHE A 392 16.13 -7.01 4.64
N LEU A 393 15.00 -7.21 5.33
CA LEU A 393 13.72 -7.47 4.69
C LEU A 393 13.21 -6.25 3.91
N ARG A 394 13.46 -5.02 4.37
CA ARG A 394 13.22 -3.79 3.57
C ARG A 394 13.98 -3.84 2.26
N ALA A 395 15.28 -4.15 2.30
CA ALA A 395 16.11 -4.24 1.09
C ALA A 395 15.58 -5.31 0.12
N VAL A 396 15.28 -6.50 0.63
CA VAL A 396 14.66 -7.60 -0.14
C VAL A 396 13.36 -7.15 -0.79
N SER A 397 12.51 -6.42 -0.06
CA SER A 397 11.20 -5.98 -0.55
C SER A 397 11.25 -5.03 -1.75
N VAL A 398 12.36 -4.31 -1.92
CA VAL A 398 12.59 -3.40 -3.06
C VAL A 398 13.62 -3.95 -4.06
N GLY A 399 14.01 -5.23 -3.92
CA GLY A 399 14.99 -5.88 -4.80
C GLY A 399 16.41 -5.33 -4.68
N ARG A 400 16.76 -4.72 -3.54
CA ARG A 400 18.11 -4.27 -3.22
C ARG A 400 18.83 -5.33 -2.38
N GLY A 401 20.13 -5.47 -2.60
CA GLY A 401 20.97 -6.43 -1.90
C GLY A 401 21.63 -7.44 -2.84
N ALA A 402 22.74 -8.02 -2.38
CA ALA A 402 23.43 -9.09 -3.12
C ALA A 402 22.58 -10.36 -3.08
N THR A 403 22.34 -10.95 -4.25
CA THR A 403 21.63 -12.24 -4.39
C THR A 403 22.58 -13.27 -4.95
N ALA A 404 22.40 -14.53 -4.55
CA ALA A 404 23.13 -15.68 -5.07
C ALA A 404 22.14 -16.68 -5.68
N PRO A 405 22.55 -17.46 -6.70
CA PRO A 405 21.75 -18.57 -7.20
C PRO A 405 21.72 -19.70 -6.18
N ILE A 406 20.58 -20.40 -6.07
CA ILE A 406 20.48 -21.64 -5.28
C ILE A 406 21.42 -22.68 -5.91
N LYS A 407 22.21 -23.40 -5.10
CA LYS A 407 23.27 -24.30 -5.60
C LYS A 407 22.75 -25.58 -6.28
N SER A 408 21.47 -25.88 -6.12
CA SER A 408 20.77 -27.07 -6.64
C SER A 408 19.71 -26.70 -7.71
N ALA A 409 19.22 -27.70 -8.46
CA ALA A 409 18.18 -27.55 -9.48
C ALA A 409 16.79 -27.13 -8.94
N GLY A 410 16.65 -27.03 -7.62
CA GLY A 410 15.44 -26.66 -6.88
C GLY A 410 15.77 -26.52 -5.39
N LEU A 411 14.79 -26.17 -4.56
CA LEU A 411 14.93 -26.39 -3.12
C LEU A 411 14.99 -27.91 -2.86
N PRO A 412 15.93 -28.41 -2.03
CA PRO A 412 16.04 -29.83 -1.75
C PRO A 412 14.84 -30.33 -0.93
N THR A 413 14.57 -31.63 -1.00
CA THR A 413 13.62 -32.32 -0.13
C THR A 413 14.05 -32.14 1.32
N ALA A 414 13.11 -31.73 2.18
CA ALA A 414 13.33 -31.62 3.61
C ALA A 414 13.29 -33.02 4.25
N GLU A 415 14.21 -33.25 5.19
CA GLU A 415 14.23 -34.45 6.02
C GLU A 415 13.01 -34.46 6.94
N GLU A 416 12.43 -35.64 7.18
CA GLU A 416 11.33 -35.78 8.14
C GLU A 416 11.89 -35.79 9.56
N ILE A 417 11.43 -34.85 10.38
CA ILE A 417 11.83 -34.73 11.79
C ILE A 417 10.61 -34.60 12.70
N GLN A 418 10.79 -34.93 13.98
CA GLN A 418 9.76 -34.65 14.97
C GLN A 418 9.73 -33.14 15.27
N PRO A 419 8.55 -32.52 15.34
CA PRO A 419 8.43 -31.13 15.76
C PRO A 419 9.03 -30.93 17.14
N TRP A 420 9.66 -29.78 17.37
CA TRP A 420 10.15 -29.42 18.69
C TRP A 420 9.02 -29.39 19.72
N ASP A 421 9.23 -30.06 20.85
CA ASP A 421 8.23 -30.25 21.90
C ASP A 421 8.05 -29.02 22.83
N GLY A 422 8.81 -27.96 22.59
CA GLY A 422 8.79 -26.73 23.36
C GLY A 422 9.66 -26.74 24.62
N LYS A 423 10.45 -27.80 24.86
CA LYS A 423 11.29 -27.95 26.07
C LYS A 423 12.78 -27.80 25.77
N ASP A 424 13.57 -27.71 26.83
CA ASP A 424 15.03 -27.76 26.73
C ASP A 424 15.48 -29.14 26.24
N GLY A 425 16.61 -29.17 25.52
CA GLY A 425 17.21 -30.44 25.10
C GLY A 425 17.83 -31.15 26.30
N GLU A 426 17.71 -32.48 26.30
CA GLU A 426 18.41 -33.34 27.25
C GLU A 426 19.69 -33.86 26.58
N LEU A 427 20.81 -33.80 27.27
CA LEU A 427 22.02 -34.48 26.80
C LEU A 427 21.77 -35.98 26.80
N PRO A 428 22.23 -36.72 25.77
CA PRO A 428 22.23 -38.17 25.83
C PRO A 428 22.91 -38.59 27.14
N ILE A 429 22.29 -39.53 27.85
CA ILE A 429 22.96 -40.16 28.99
C ILE A 429 24.18 -40.87 28.39
N GLU A 430 25.38 -40.41 28.74
CA GLU A 430 26.59 -41.15 28.40
C GLU A 430 26.45 -42.51 29.07
N GLU A 431 26.22 -43.56 28.29
CA GLU A 431 26.41 -44.91 28.78
C GLU A 431 27.88 -45.00 29.15
N ASP A 432 28.18 -45.12 30.45
CA ASP A 432 29.54 -45.37 30.94
C ASP A 432 30.08 -46.55 30.13
N ILE A 433 30.99 -46.27 29.20
CA ILE A 433 31.67 -47.32 28.45
C ILE A 433 32.42 -48.13 29.50
N ASP A 434 31.96 -49.36 29.75
CA ASP A 434 32.59 -50.26 30.70
C ASP A 434 33.98 -50.64 30.16
N LEU A 435 35.00 -49.92 30.61
CA LEU A 435 36.40 -50.15 30.25
C LEU A 435 36.99 -51.39 30.93
N SER A 436 36.21 -52.17 31.68
CA SER A 436 36.70 -53.40 32.33
C SER A 436 36.98 -54.55 31.34
N ASP A 437 36.48 -54.47 30.11
CA ASP A 437 36.73 -55.43 29.03
C ASP A 437 37.92 -55.05 28.12
N VAL A 438 38.67 -53.98 28.44
CA VAL A 438 39.89 -53.61 27.71
C VAL A 438 41.09 -54.36 28.30
N ASP A 439 41.32 -55.59 27.82
CA ASP A 439 42.57 -56.32 28.05
C ASP A 439 43.74 -55.57 27.38
N LEU A 440 44.53 -54.87 28.19
CA LEU A 440 45.84 -54.37 27.80
C LEU A 440 46.81 -55.55 27.88
N ASP A 441 47.04 -56.22 26.75
CA ASP A 441 48.09 -57.23 26.64
C ASP A 441 49.45 -56.60 26.99
N GLU A 442 49.91 -56.85 28.22
CA GLU A 442 51.31 -56.71 28.62
C GLU A 442 52.12 -57.78 27.89
N GLU A 443 52.94 -57.39 26.91
CA GLU A 443 54.31 -57.88 26.65
C GLU A 443 54.74 -57.65 25.19
N GLU A 444 55.69 -56.73 24.97
CA GLU A 444 56.90 -57.08 24.21
C GLU A 444 58.09 -56.34 24.82
N GLY A 445 58.95 -57.11 25.48
CA GLY A 445 60.14 -56.63 26.16
C GLY A 445 61.15 -55.98 25.21
N VAL A 446 61.40 -54.69 25.41
CA VAL A 446 62.55 -54.00 24.85
C VAL A 446 63.80 -54.49 25.57
N LYS A 447 64.56 -55.39 24.92
CA LYS A 447 65.92 -55.73 25.33
C LYS A 447 66.79 -54.48 25.24
N LYS A 448 67.29 -54.04 26.40
CA LYS A 448 68.50 -53.22 26.51
C LYS A 448 69.70 -54.09 26.13
N ASP A 449 70.45 -53.69 25.12
CA ASP A 449 71.87 -54.01 25.02
C ASP A 449 72.64 -52.70 24.81
N GLU A 450 73.57 -52.45 25.73
CA GLU A 450 74.57 -51.39 25.70
C GLU A 450 75.73 -51.75 24.74
N LEU A 451 76.36 -50.69 24.22
CA LEU A 451 77.64 -50.56 23.47
C LEU A 451 77.57 -50.49 21.95
#